data_AF-A0A1F9AL14-F1
#
_entry.id   AF-A0A1F9AL14-F1
#
_cell.length_a   1.000
_cell.length_b   1.000
_cell.length_c   1.000
_cell.angle_alpha   90.00
_cell.angle_beta   90.00
_cell.angle_gamma   90.00
#
_symmetry.space_group_name_H-M   'P 1'
#
loop_
_entity.id
_entity.type
_entity.pdbx_description
1 polymer ?
#
loop_
_entity_poly.entity_id
_entity_poly.type
_entity_poly.pdbx_seq_one_letter_code
_entity_poly.pdbx_strand_id
1 'polypeptide(L)'
;MTRKFKIISSTGEESSNFQAFRPETKLRHFRNVNASVLQNALDTWGDVWNEFEGTVTHGCLVTPEAAKGFKPKCGWPEFLEKMWLLKHYLDYAKSFCEGK
;
A
#
# COMPACT_ATOMS: atom_id res chain seq x y z
N MET A 1 -18.52 50.07 -26.46
CA MET A 1 -19.00 48.67 -26.53
C MET A 1 -18.71 47.99 -25.20
N THR A 2 -19.73 47.85 -24.35
CA THR A 2 -19.56 47.36 -22.97
C THR A 2 -19.67 45.83 -22.96
N ARG A 3 -18.56 45.13 -22.73
CA ARG A 3 -18.56 43.66 -22.65
C ARG A 3 -19.24 43.23 -21.34
N LYS A 4 -20.36 42.53 -21.47
CA LYS A 4 -21.10 41.90 -20.36
C LYS A 4 -20.39 40.61 -20.00
N PHE A 5 -19.65 40.60 -18.90
CA PHE A 5 -19.10 39.36 -18.35
C PHE A 5 -20.17 38.66 -17.52
N LYS A 6 -20.51 37.43 -17.90
CA LYS A 6 -21.38 36.54 -17.11
C LYS A 6 -20.47 35.72 -16.20
N ILE A 7 -20.44 36.08 -14.92
CA ILE A 7 -19.82 35.25 -13.89
C ILE A 7 -20.71 34.02 -13.74
N ILE A 8 -20.21 32.85 -14.14
CA ILE A 8 -20.81 31.58 -13.77
C ILE A 8 -20.33 31.33 -12.34
N SER A 9 -21.06 31.87 -11.36
CA SER A 9 -20.91 31.39 -10.00
C SER A 9 -21.30 29.92 -10.02
N SER A 10 -20.43 29.05 -9.54
CA SER A 10 -20.73 27.63 -9.28
C SER A 10 -21.71 27.56 -8.10
N THR A 11 -22.92 28.08 -8.33
CA THR A 11 -24.12 27.90 -7.52
C THR A 11 -25.11 27.05 -8.31
N GLY A 12 -24.57 26.19 -9.18
CA GLY A 12 -25.29 25.05 -9.71
C GLY A 12 -24.94 23.89 -8.81
N GLU A 13 -25.96 23.41 -8.10
CA GLU A 13 -25.98 22.09 -7.49
C GLU A 13 -25.64 21.05 -8.58
N GLU A 14 -24.35 20.81 -8.81
CA GLU A 14 -23.91 19.45 -9.04
C GLU A 14 -24.09 18.74 -7.69
N SER A 15 -25.36 18.52 -7.35
CA SER A 15 -25.78 17.32 -6.67
C SER A 15 -25.36 16.17 -7.57
N SER A 16 -24.04 15.92 -7.58
CA SER A 16 -23.50 14.60 -7.77
C SER A 16 -24.44 13.73 -6.96
N ASN A 17 -25.28 12.98 -7.67
CA ASN A 17 -26.09 11.93 -7.10
C ASN A 17 -25.06 10.97 -6.51
N PHE A 18 -24.55 11.27 -5.32
CA PHE A 18 -23.90 10.31 -4.45
C PHE A 18 -25.02 9.38 -4.05
N GLN A 19 -25.36 8.49 -4.97
CA GLN A 19 -26.25 7.39 -4.71
C GLN A 19 -25.57 6.64 -3.58
N ALA A 20 -26.07 6.86 -2.37
CA ALA A 20 -25.51 6.28 -1.18
C ALA A 20 -25.44 4.78 -1.42
N PHE A 21 -24.22 4.26 -1.60
CA PHE A 21 -24.03 2.86 -1.91
C PHE A 21 -24.76 2.06 -0.86
N ARG A 22 -25.56 1.09 -1.30
CA ARG A 22 -26.17 0.14 -0.38
C ARG A 22 -25.07 -0.46 0.51
N PRO A 23 -25.34 -0.71 1.80
CA PRO A 23 -24.34 -1.22 2.73
C PRO A 23 -23.57 -2.42 2.20
N GLU A 24 -24.23 -3.33 1.47
CA GLU A 24 -23.61 -4.51 0.88
C GLU A 24 -22.58 -4.16 -0.20
N THR A 25 -22.86 -3.12 -1.00
CA THR A 25 -21.93 -2.63 -2.01
C THR A 25 -20.72 -1.94 -1.36
N LYS A 26 -20.91 -1.17 -0.28
CA LYS A 26 -19.80 -0.58 0.49
C LYS A 26 -18.91 -1.66 1.10
N LEU A 27 -19.50 -2.67 1.72
CA LEU A 27 -18.77 -3.80 2.30
C LEU A 27 -17.99 -4.59 1.25
N ARG A 28 -18.59 -4.81 0.06
CA ARG A 28 -17.89 -5.46 -1.05
C ARG A 28 -16.69 -4.64 -1.52
N HIS A 29 -16.85 -3.32 -1.70
CA HIS A 29 -15.75 -2.44 -2.09
C HIS A 29 -14.64 -2.42 -1.04
N PHE A 30 -15.01 -2.27 0.23
CA PHE A 30 -14.09 -2.34 1.36
C PHE A 30 -13.28 -3.64 1.37
N ARG A 31 -13.95 -4.79 1.22
CA ARG A 31 -13.29 -6.10 1.17
C ARG A 31 -12.32 -6.19 -0.01
N ASN A 32 -12.74 -5.75 -1.18
CA ASN A 32 -11.92 -5.83 -2.39
C ASN A 32 -10.68 -4.93 -2.30
N VAL A 33 -10.80 -3.72 -1.74
CA VAL A 33 -9.67 -2.83 -1.51
C VAL A 33 -8.72 -3.43 -0.49
N ASN A 34 -9.22 -3.91 0.65
CA ASN A 34 -8.39 -4.57 1.66
C ASN A 34 -7.66 -5.79 1.11
N ALA A 35 -8.34 -6.63 0.34
CA ALA A 35 -7.73 -7.80 -0.28
C ALA A 35 -6.57 -7.40 -1.21
N SER A 36 -6.76 -6.36 -2.02
CA SER A 36 -5.71 -5.83 -2.90
C SER A 36 -4.51 -5.27 -2.12
N VAL A 37 -4.76 -4.46 -1.08
CA VAL A 37 -3.71 -3.89 -0.24
C VAL A 37 -2.92 -4.98 0.48
N LEU A 38 -3.60 -5.97 1.04
CA LEU A 38 -2.95 -7.10 1.71
C LEU A 38 -2.16 -7.96 0.72
N GLN A 39 -2.65 -8.15 -0.51
CA GLN A 39 -1.89 -8.86 -1.53
C GLN A 39 -0.59 -8.11 -1.85
N ASN A 40 -0.64 -6.79 -2.08
CA ASN A 40 0.56 -5.99 -2.31
C ASN A 40 1.54 -6.06 -1.12
N ALA A 41 1.02 -6.10 0.12
CA ALA A 41 1.85 -6.30 1.31
C ALA A 41 2.54 -7.66 1.30
N LEU A 42 1.81 -8.74 0.97
CA LEU A 42 2.36 -10.09 0.87
C LEU A 42 3.41 -10.21 -0.24
N ASP A 43 3.16 -9.60 -1.39
CA ASP A 43 4.10 -9.61 -2.52
C ASP A 43 5.39 -8.85 -2.15
N THR A 44 5.25 -7.67 -1.56
CA THR A 44 6.40 -6.87 -1.07
C THR A 44 7.17 -7.61 0.02
N TRP A 45 6.47 -8.30 0.93
CA TRP A 45 7.10 -9.15 1.93
C TRP A 45 7.85 -10.32 1.29
N GLY A 46 7.29 -10.95 0.26
CA GLY A 46 7.94 -11.98 -0.53
C GLY A 46 9.24 -11.50 -1.16
N ASP A 47 9.22 -10.31 -1.77
CA ASP A 47 10.43 -9.70 -2.33
C ASP A 47 11.50 -9.45 -1.28
N VAL A 48 11.12 -8.92 -0.11
CA VAL A 48 12.01 -8.74 1.03
C VAL A 48 12.57 -10.09 1.52
N TRP A 49 11.72 -11.11 1.59
CA TRP A 49 12.12 -12.45 2.04
C TRP A 49 13.10 -13.13 1.07
N ASN A 50 12.92 -12.95 -0.23
CA ASN A 50 13.82 -13.46 -1.27
C ASN A 50 15.24 -12.88 -1.16
N GLU A 51 15.39 -11.67 -0.61
CA GLU A 51 16.71 -11.09 -0.31
C GLU A 51 17.42 -11.85 0.83
N PHE A 52 16.65 -12.41 1.77
CA PHE A 52 17.18 -13.25 2.85
C PHE A 52 17.43 -14.70 2.42
N GLU A 53 16.73 -15.18 1.39
CA GLU A 53 16.84 -16.53 0.88
C GLU A 53 18.26 -16.82 0.33
N GLY A 54 18.92 -17.80 0.93
CA GLY A 54 20.32 -18.18 0.68
C GLY A 54 21.35 -17.58 1.65
N THR A 55 20.97 -16.59 2.47
CA THR A 55 21.85 -16.02 3.51
C THR A 55 21.50 -16.55 4.90
N VAL A 56 20.23 -16.86 5.13
CA VAL A 56 19.73 -17.43 6.38
C VAL A 56 19.45 -18.92 6.15
N THR A 57 20.41 -19.79 6.44
CA THR A 57 20.15 -21.23 6.38
C THR A 57 19.18 -21.62 7.50
N HIS A 58 18.25 -22.54 7.19
CA HIS A 58 17.34 -23.09 8.18
C HIS A 58 18.14 -23.81 9.28
N GLY A 59 18.24 -23.18 10.44
CA GLY A 59 18.84 -23.75 11.64
C GLY A 59 20.27 -23.32 11.87
N CYS A 60 20.47 -22.26 12.66
CA CYS A 60 21.68 -21.91 13.43
C CYS A 60 23.06 -21.97 12.72
N LEU A 61 23.11 -22.14 11.40
CA LEU A 61 24.32 -22.21 10.60
C LEU A 61 24.52 -20.87 9.89
N VAL A 62 25.10 -19.93 10.64
CA VAL A 62 25.63 -18.70 10.05
C VAL A 62 26.77 -19.13 9.12
N THR A 63 26.54 -19.07 7.81
CA THR A 63 27.61 -19.30 6.82
C THR A 63 28.71 -18.26 7.01
N PRO A 64 29.97 -18.52 6.59
CA PRO A 64 31.05 -17.54 6.68
C PRO A 64 30.71 -16.19 6.02
N GLU A 65 29.84 -16.21 5.01
CA GLU A 65 29.27 -15.01 4.38
C GLU A 65 28.29 -14.27 5.29
N ALA A 66 27.45 -14.96 6.05
CA ALA A 66 26.53 -14.35 7.02
C ALA A 66 27.28 -13.75 8.23
N ALA A 67 28.48 -14.25 8.56
CA ALA A 67 29.36 -13.63 9.56
C ALA A 67 29.93 -12.28 9.13
N LYS A 68 29.93 -11.96 7.82
CA LYS A 68 30.34 -10.66 7.27
C LYS A 68 29.22 -9.61 7.27
N GLY A 69 28.03 -9.98 7.75
CA GLY A 69 26.84 -9.12 7.79
C GLY A 69 25.94 -9.32 6.57
N PHE A 70 24.66 -9.09 6.77
CA PHE A 70 23.67 -9.16 5.70
C PHE A 70 23.89 -8.02 4.70
N LYS A 71 23.97 -8.37 3.41
CA LYS A 71 23.98 -7.41 2.32
C LYS A 71 22.91 -7.83 1.31
N PRO A 72 21.79 -7.07 1.18
CA PRO A 72 20.76 -7.39 0.21
C PRO A 72 21.32 -7.34 -1.21
N LYS A 73 20.87 -8.24 -2.08
CA LYS A 73 21.28 -8.31 -3.49
C LYS A 73 20.81 -7.06 -4.25
N CYS A 74 19.62 -6.55 -3.92
CA CYS A 74 19.09 -5.29 -4.43
C CYS A 74 19.75 -4.02 -3.84
N GLY A 75 20.60 -4.17 -2.81
CA GLY A 75 21.22 -3.03 -2.13
C GLY A 75 20.34 -2.37 -1.07
N TRP A 76 20.98 -1.63 -0.17
CA TRP A 76 20.30 -1.03 0.99
C TRP A 76 19.18 -0.04 0.65
N PRO A 77 19.33 0.86 -0.35
CA PRO A 77 18.27 1.82 -0.67
C PRO A 77 16.97 1.12 -1.10
N GLU A 78 17.04 0.19 -2.05
CA GLU A 78 15.86 -0.54 -2.55
C GLU A 78 15.26 -1.44 -1.46
N PHE A 79 16.09 -2.10 -0.66
CA PHE A 79 15.63 -2.92 0.46
C PHE A 79 14.84 -2.08 1.49
N LEU A 80 15.37 -0.92 1.88
CA LEU A 80 14.71 -0.03 2.84
C LEU A 80 13.41 0.56 2.27
N GLU A 81 13.38 0.86 0.97
CA GLU A 81 12.17 1.30 0.28
C GLU A 81 11.08 0.21 0.32
N LYS A 82 11.41 -1.05 0.00
CA LYS A 82 10.48 -2.19 0.11
C LYS A 82 9.96 -2.37 1.54
N MET A 83 10.82 -2.25 2.55
CA MET A 83 10.41 -2.29 3.96
C MET A 83 9.46 -1.15 4.32
N TRP A 84 9.68 0.06 3.77
CA TRP A 84 8.83 1.21 3.99
C TRP A 84 7.46 1.07 3.29
N LEU A 85 7.45 0.55 2.07
CA LEU A 85 6.23 0.21 1.32
C LEU A 85 5.41 -0.86 2.04
N LEU A 86 6.07 -1.91 2.56
CA LEU A 86 5.41 -2.93 3.36
C LEU A 86 4.73 -2.33 4.59
N LYS A 87 5.45 -1.48 5.35
CA LYS A 87 4.86 -0.75 6.48
C LYS A 87 3.65 0.06 6.03
N HIS A 88 3.75 0.78 4.91
CA HIS A 88 2.66 1.60 4.40
C HIS A 88 1.41 0.76 4.06
N TYR A 89 1.57 -0.37 3.37
CA TYR A 89 0.44 -1.26 3.07
C TYR A 89 -0.19 -1.84 4.33
N LEU A 90 0.61 -2.21 5.34
CA LEU A 90 0.09 -2.73 6.60
C LEU A 90 -0.62 -1.65 7.43
N ASP A 91 -0.07 -0.44 7.50
CA ASP A 91 -0.71 0.69 8.19
C ASP A 91 -2.04 1.05 7.52
N TYR A 92 -2.08 1.04 6.19
CA TYR A 92 -3.30 1.29 5.43
C TYR A 92 -4.32 0.16 5.60
N ALA A 93 -3.91 -1.11 5.55
CA ALA A 93 -4.79 -2.23 5.88
C ALA A 93 -5.34 -2.13 7.31
N LYS A 94 -4.52 -1.68 8.27
CA LYS A 94 -4.92 -1.50 9.66
C LYS A 94 -5.94 -0.38 9.84
N SER A 95 -5.85 0.72 9.09
CA SER A 95 -6.82 1.83 9.22
C SER A 95 -8.25 1.38 8.92
N PHE A 96 -8.41 0.44 7.98
CA PHE A 96 -9.70 -0.16 7.68
C PHE A 96 -10.27 -0.99 8.84
N CYS A 97 -9.43 -1.68 9.61
CA CYS A 97 -9.85 -2.39 10.81
C CYS A 97 -10.20 -1.44 11.96
N GLU A 98 -9.55 -0.28 12.02
CA GLU A 98 -9.82 0.78 13.02
C GLU A 98 -11.08 1.60 12.67
N GLY A 99 -11.70 1.37 11.51
CA GLY A 99 -12.89 2.10 11.06
C GLY A 99 -12.62 3.55 10.65
N LYS A 100 -11.37 3.87 10.32
CA LYS A 100 -10.93 5.18 9.82
C LYS A 100 -11.04 5.28 8.31
#